data_AF-A0A842L0T9-F1
#
_entry.id   AF-A0A842L0T9-F1
#
_cell.length_a   1.000
_cell.length_b   1.000
_cell.length_c   1.000
_cell.angle_alpha   90.00
_cell.angle_beta   90.00
_cell.angle_gamma   90.00
#
_symmetry.space_group_name_H-M   'P 1'
#
loop_
_entity.id
_entity.type
_entity.pdbx_description
1 polymer ?
#
loop_
_entity_poly.entity_id
_entity_poly.type
_entity_poly.pdbx_seq_one_letter_code
_entity_poly.pdbx_strand_id
1 'polypeptide(L)'
;MSDETLKKYVSHIEEACGEEKDIIAILKYELKDEAIDKILEKGKNIKSIANIVYELSYENKIVRVYRTGKILMKNFVDKNEAERFLKQILS
;
A
#
# COMPACT_ATOMS: atom_id res chain seq x y z
N MET A 1 2.37 -0.56 -17.83
CA MET A 1 1.95 0.31 -16.71
C MET A 1 3.21 0.77 -16.00
N SER A 2 3.54 2.06 -16.13
CA SER A 2 4.90 2.60 -15.98
C SER A 2 5.31 2.84 -14.51
N ASP A 3 6.63 2.87 -14.27
CA ASP A 3 7.25 3.29 -13.00
C ASP A 3 6.83 4.70 -12.54
N GLU A 4 6.23 5.50 -13.41
CA GLU A 4 5.78 6.86 -13.11
C GLU A 4 4.70 6.91 -12.04
N THR A 5 3.77 5.94 -12.00
CA THR A 5 2.74 5.89 -10.96
C THR A 5 3.35 5.66 -9.59
N LEU A 6 4.29 4.71 -9.48
CA LEU A 6 5.03 4.49 -8.23
C LEU A 6 5.81 5.74 -7.84
N LYS A 7 6.57 6.32 -8.76
CA LYS A 7 7.35 7.54 -8.51
C LYS A 7 6.48 8.74 -8.17
N LYS A 8 5.22 8.79 -8.63
CA LYS A 8 4.26 9.85 -8.30
C LYS A 8 3.83 9.73 -6.84
N TYR A 9 3.36 8.55 -6.41
CA TYR A 9 2.68 8.40 -5.12
C TYR A 9 3.53 7.83 -3.99
N VAL A 10 4.57 7.05 -4.29
CA VAL A 10 5.39 6.35 -3.29
C VAL A 10 6.72 7.09 -3.11
N SER A 11 7.04 7.42 -1.87
CA SER A 11 8.30 8.03 -1.48
C SER A 11 9.42 6.97 -1.44
N HIS A 12 9.18 5.89 -0.70
CA HIS A 12 10.12 4.77 -0.59
C HIS A 12 9.39 3.51 -0.08
N ILE A 13 10.06 2.37 -0.24
CA ILE A 13 9.60 1.06 0.21
C ILE A 13 10.70 0.50 1.11
N GLU A 14 10.32 0.07 2.31
CA GLU A 14 11.17 -0.53 3.32
C GLU A 14 10.79 -2.00 3.50
N GLU A 15 11.80 -2.86 3.66
CA GLU A 15 11.61 -4.24 4.08
C GLU A 15 11.98 -4.32 5.57
N ALA A 16 11.04 -4.76 6.41
CA ALA A 16 11.29 -4.88 7.83
C ALA A 16 12.28 -6.04 8.09
N CYS A 17 13.28 -5.80 8.95
CA CYS A 17 14.17 -6.85 9.41
C CYS A 17 13.50 -7.62 10.57
N GLY A 18 12.90 -8.77 10.26
CA GLY A 18 12.25 -9.66 11.23
C GLY A 18 11.96 -11.03 10.62
N GLU A 19 11.49 -11.99 11.42
CA GLU A 19 11.10 -13.32 10.92
C GLU A 19 9.95 -13.24 9.91
N GLU A 20 9.03 -12.28 10.09
CA GLU A 20 8.04 -11.89 9.08
C GLU A 20 8.64 -10.81 8.16
N LYS A 21 8.75 -11.11 6.86
CA LYS A 21 9.12 -10.15 5.81
C LYS A 21 7.97 -9.20 5.50
N ASP A 22 7.62 -8.36 6.47
CA ASP A 22 6.64 -7.30 6.25
C ASP A 22 7.28 -6.21 5.37
N ILE A 23 6.54 -5.79 4.35
CA ILE A 23 6.96 -4.70 3.47
C ILE A 23 6.12 -3.46 3.78
N ILE A 24 6.79 -2.33 3.94
CA ILE A 24 6.15 -1.06 4.26
C ILE A 24 6.40 -0.11 3.09
N ALA A 25 5.33 0.41 2.49
CA ALA A 25 5.43 1.51 1.55
C ALA A 25 4.99 2.82 2.21
N ILE A 26 5.75 3.87 1.95
CA ILE A 26 5.47 5.22 2.43
C ILE A 26 5.02 6.07 1.26
N LEU A 27 3.80 6.59 1.33
CA LEU A 27 3.25 7.52 0.34
C LEU A 27 3.88 8.91 0.49
N LYS A 28 3.99 9.64 -0.62
CA LYS A 28 4.42 11.04 -0.61
C LYS A 28 3.39 11.89 0.10
N TYR A 29 3.85 12.77 0.98
CA TYR A 29 2.97 13.56 1.84
C TYR A 29 1.99 14.42 1.02
N GLU A 30 2.45 15.06 -0.05
CA GLU A 30 1.62 15.91 -0.91
C GLU A 30 0.48 15.18 -1.64
N LEU A 31 0.61 13.87 -1.86
CA LEU A 31 -0.30 13.08 -2.70
C LEU A 31 -0.92 11.90 -1.95
N LYS A 32 -0.70 11.80 -0.63
CA LYS A 32 -1.13 10.65 0.16
C LYS A 32 -2.65 10.48 0.16
N ASP A 33 -3.41 11.58 0.20
CA ASP A 33 -4.87 11.51 0.28
C ASP A 33 -5.44 11.01 -1.06
N GLU A 34 -4.97 11.56 -2.19
CA GLU A 34 -5.31 11.06 -3.55
C GLU A 34 -4.95 9.57 -3.73
N ALA A 35 -3.77 9.17 -3.24
CA ALA A 35 -3.33 7.79 -3.31
C ALA A 35 -4.19 6.85 -2.46
N ILE A 36 -4.57 7.27 -1.24
CA ILE A 36 -5.44 6.51 -0.35
C ILE A 36 -6.81 6.33 -1.00
N ASP A 37 -7.40 7.40 -1.55
CA ASP A 37 -8.72 7.33 -2.19
C ASP A 37 -8.70 6.33 -3.36
N LYS A 38 -7.69 6.41 -4.24
CA LYS A 38 -7.47 5.43 -5.32
C LYS A 38 -7.39 4.00 -4.81
N ILE A 39 -6.65 3.78 -3.72
CA ILE A 39 -6.50 2.46 -3.12
C ILE A 39 -7.83 1.94 -2.57
N LEU A 40 -8.61 2.81 -1.90
CA LEU A 40 -9.91 2.46 -1.32
C LEU A 40 -10.98 2.20 -2.39
N GLU A 41 -10.93 2.88 -3.54
CA GLU A 41 -11.82 2.63 -4.68
C GLU A 41 -11.63 1.25 -5.30
N LYS A 42 -10.38 0.76 -5.32
CA LYS A 42 -10.04 -0.55 -5.93
C LYS A 42 -10.02 -1.71 -4.96
N GLY A 43 -9.75 -1.43 -3.69
CA GLY A 43 -9.68 -2.45 -2.64
C GLY A 43 -11.06 -2.86 -2.14
N LYS A 44 -11.27 -4.15 -1.89
CA LYS A 44 -12.45 -4.58 -1.14
C LYS A 44 -12.22 -4.25 0.33
N ASN A 45 -12.96 -3.27 0.85
CA ASN A 45 -12.87 -2.88 2.26
C ASN A 45 -13.32 -4.03 3.17
N ILE A 46 -12.39 -4.57 3.95
CA ILE A 46 -12.68 -5.62 4.94
C ILE A 46 -13.09 -4.95 6.25
N LYS A 47 -12.36 -3.91 6.66
CA LYS A 47 -12.54 -3.24 7.94
C LYS A 47 -12.00 -1.81 7.89
N SER A 48 -12.75 -0.87 8.46
CA SER A 48 -12.26 0.48 8.80
C SER A 48 -12.29 0.66 10.31
N ILE A 49 -11.21 1.23 10.87
CA ILE A 49 -11.12 1.59 12.29
C ILE A 49 -11.02 3.11 12.37
N ALA A 50 -12.14 3.75 12.72
CA ALA A 50 -12.24 5.20 12.95
C ALA A 50 -11.66 6.08 11.83
N ASN A 51 -11.63 5.59 10.57
CA ASN A 51 -10.97 6.25 9.43
C ASN A 51 -9.47 6.53 9.66
N ILE A 52 -8.82 5.77 10.54
CA ILE A 52 -7.39 5.83 10.82
C ILE A 52 -6.66 4.70 10.09
N VAL A 53 -7.27 3.52 10.06
CA VAL A 53 -6.74 2.31 9.40
C VAL A 53 -7.83 1.68 8.55
N TYR A 54 -7.46 1.34 7.32
CA TYR A 54 -8.27 0.56 6.40
C TYR A 54 -7.58 -0.76 6.11
N GLU A 55 -8.25 -1.87 6.38
CA GLU A 55 -7.78 -3.20 6.01
C GLU A 55 -8.51 -3.63 4.72
N LEU A 56 -7.72 -3.92 3.69
CA LEU A 56 -8.21 -4.22 2.35
C LEU A 56 -7.79 -5.63 1.94
N SER A 57 -8.68 -6.32 1.25
CA SER A 57 -8.35 -7.55 0.55
C SER A 57 -8.22 -7.25 -0.94
N TYR A 58 -7.14 -7.75 -1.55
CA TYR A 58 -6.95 -7.72 -3.00
C TYR A 58 -6.23 -8.99 -3.43
N GLU A 59 -6.83 -9.77 -4.35
CA GLU A 59 -6.25 -11.02 -4.87
C GLU A 59 -5.69 -11.96 -3.77
N ASN A 60 -6.45 -12.17 -2.69
CA ASN A 60 -6.09 -12.97 -1.50
C ASN A 60 -4.94 -12.41 -0.64
N LYS A 61 -4.49 -11.19 -0.89
CA LYS A 61 -3.56 -10.47 -0.02
C LYS A 61 -4.30 -9.51 0.89
N ILE A 62 -3.78 -9.34 2.10
CA ILE A 62 -4.28 -8.38 3.08
C ILE A 62 -3.27 -7.25 3.19
N VAL A 63 -3.76 -6.03 3.01
CA VAL A 63 -2.97 -4.81 3.17
C VAL A 63 -3.66 -3.87 4.14
N ARG A 64 -2.86 -3.17 4.95
CA ARG A 64 -3.34 -2.13 5.85
C ARG A 64 -2.86 -0.77 5.36
N VAL A 65 -3.82 0.11 5.10
CA VAL A 65 -3.59 1.49 4.70
C VAL A 65 -3.86 2.38 5.90
N TYR A 66 -2.84 3.09 6.34
CA TYR A 66 -2.93 4.06 7.42
C TYR A 66 -3.14 5.45 6.82
N ARG A 67 -4.02 6.25 7.43
CA ARG A 67 -4.27 7.65 7.01
C ARG A 67 -3.03 8.54 7.06
N THR A 68 -1.98 8.10 7.75
CA THR A 68 -0.66 8.76 7.76
C THR A 68 0.12 8.60 6.45
N GLY A 69 -0.35 7.78 5.52
CA GLY A 69 0.32 7.47 4.25
C GLY A 69 1.19 6.21 4.31
N LYS A 70 1.15 5.45 5.40
CA LYS A 70 1.83 4.15 5.48
C LYS A 70 0.95 3.06 4.90
N ILE A 71 1.55 2.13 4.17
CA ILE A 71 0.91 0.92 3.68
C ILE A 71 1.72 -0.26 4.19
N LEU A 72 1.09 -1.12 4.99
CA LEU A 72 1.68 -2.36 5.47
C LEU A 72 1.18 -3.52 4.61
N MET A 73 2.13 -4.23 4.01
CA MET A 73 1.92 -5.35 3.11
C MET A 73 2.48 -6.62 3.76
N LYS A 74 1.59 -7.41 4.37
CA LYS A 74 1.94 -8.67 5.03
C LYS A 74 1.96 -9.81 4.01
N ASN A 75 2.85 -10.78 4.21
CA ASN A 75 3.00 -11.98 3.36
C ASN A 75 3.38 -11.68 1.90
N PHE A 76 4.10 -10.58 1.66
CA PHE A 76 4.73 -10.34 0.37
C PHE A 76 6.10 -11.00 0.34
N VAL A 77 6.44 -11.64 -0.78
CA VAL A 77 7.66 -12.42 -0.98
C VAL A 77 8.89 -11.51 -0.99
N ASP A 78 8.79 -10.37 -1.68
CA ASP A 78 9.86 -9.40 -1.88
C ASP A 78 9.34 -8.02 -2.28
N LYS A 79 10.23 -7.03 -2.28
CA LYS A 79 9.97 -5.68 -2.79
C LYS A 79 9.40 -5.63 -4.21
N ASN A 80 9.82 -6.53 -5.13
CA ASN A 80 9.32 -6.53 -6.51
C ASN A 80 7.83 -6.88 -6.58
N GLU A 81 7.38 -7.79 -5.72
CA GLU A 81 5.97 -8.13 -5.58
C GLU A 81 5.17 -6.97 -5.01
N ALA A 82 5.69 -6.27 -4.00
CA ALA A 82 5.07 -5.07 -3.45
C ALA A 82 4.96 -3.95 -4.49
N GLU A 83 6.01 -3.70 -5.27
CA GLU A 83 5.99 -2.70 -6.34
C GLU A 83 4.95 -3.01 -7.42
N ARG A 84 4.83 -4.27 -7.83
CA ARG A 84 3.82 -4.70 -8.80
C ARG A 84 2.40 -4.47 -8.27
N PHE A 85 2.16 -4.87 -7.02
CA PHE A 85 0.88 -4.63 -6.35
C PHE A 85 0.55 -3.13 -6.28
N LEU A 86 1.50 -2.31 -5.84
CA LEU A 86 1.33 -0.86 -5.74
C LEU A 86 1.01 -0.22 -7.10
N LYS A 87 1.70 -0.64 -8.18
CA LYS A 87 1.38 -0.17 -9.55
C LYS A 87 -0.06 -0.50 -9.96
N GLN A 88 -0.56 -1.69 -9.61
CA GLN A 88 -1.93 -2.10 -9.94
C GLN A 88 -2.95 -1.27 -9.15
N ILE A 89 -2.77 -1.17 -7.83
CA ILE A 89 -3.76 -0.53 -6.96
C ILE A 89 -3.75 1.01 -7.03
N LEU A 90 -2.64 1.63 -7.45
CA LEU A 90 -2.51 3.09 -7.61
C LEU A 90 -2.77 3.59 -9.04
N SER A 91 -2.81 2.71 -10.05
CA SER A 91 -3.11 3.11 -11.44
C SER A 91 -4.43 3.87 -11.55
#